data_AF-A0A257KUJ4-F1
#
_entry.id   AF-A0A257KUJ4-F1
#
_cell.length_a   1.000
_cell.length_b   1.000
_cell.length_c   1.000
_cell.angle_alpha   90.00
_cell.angle_beta   90.00
_cell.angle_gamma   90.00
#
_symmetry.space_group_name_H-M   'P 1'
#
loop_
_entity.id
_entity.type
_entity.pdbx_description
1 polymer ?
#
loop_
_entity_poly.entity_id
_entity_poly.type
_entity_poly.pdbx_seq_one_letter_code
_entity_poly.pdbx_strand_id
1 'polypeptide(L)'
;MPQLSDDWRPDISGIVIRPDDIDRNDVTFTIIDPLKRYLSEGFAQVIGMFAQAGYSVRVQFMGLPGQLPATLDLTSQLKNPVQQRHLNGVLTVLANARDGLSAFSWRSDGLGMRSDLLARSNSVET
;
A
#
# COMPACT_ATOMS: atom_id res chain seq x y z
N MET A 1 0.64 18.27 5.94
CA MET A 1 0.17 16.87 5.92
C MET A 1 -1.35 16.85 5.95
N PRO A 2 -2.01 16.13 5.03
CA PRO A 2 -3.47 15.95 5.03
C PRO A 2 -3.98 15.34 6.34
N GLN A 3 -5.17 15.76 6.78
CA GLN A 3 -5.80 15.24 8.00
C GLN A 3 -6.71 14.06 7.64
N LEU A 4 -6.57 12.95 8.35
CA LEU A 4 -7.31 11.71 8.09
C LEU A 4 -8.28 11.44 9.24
N SER A 5 -9.46 10.90 8.92
CA SER A 5 -10.41 10.39 9.91
C SER A 5 -9.97 9.04 10.48
N ASP A 6 -10.62 8.61 11.57
CA ASP A 6 -10.37 7.31 12.22
C ASP A 6 -10.65 6.11 11.30
N ASP A 7 -11.43 6.28 10.24
CA ASP A 7 -11.70 5.24 9.24
C ASP A 7 -10.43 4.77 8.50
N TRP A 8 -9.36 5.58 8.57
CA TRP A 8 -8.07 5.27 7.93
C TRP A 8 -7.14 4.43 8.78
N ARG A 9 -7.52 4.10 10.02
CA ARG A 9 -6.75 3.17 10.85
C ARG A 9 -6.51 1.85 10.12
N PRO A 10 -5.30 1.26 10.21
CA PRO A 10 -4.95 0.07 9.41
C PRO A 10 -5.87 -1.14 9.61
N ASP A 11 -6.40 -1.34 10.82
CA ASP A 11 -7.33 -2.43 11.12
C ASP A 11 -8.69 -2.26 10.42
N ILE A 12 -9.10 -1.01 10.15
CA ILE A 12 -10.35 -0.66 9.48
C ILE A 12 -10.15 -0.56 7.97
N SER A 13 -9.11 0.16 7.53
CA SER A 13 -8.88 0.48 6.12
C SER A 13 -8.15 -0.62 5.36
N GLY A 14 -7.37 -1.45 6.05
CA GLY A 14 -6.42 -2.37 5.41
C GLY A 14 -5.19 -1.66 4.83
N ILE A 15 -4.96 -0.38 5.15
CA ILE A 15 -3.92 0.46 4.56
C ILE A 15 -3.13 1.16 5.67
N VAL A 16 -1.81 1.02 5.61
CA VAL A 16 -0.89 1.81 6.43
C VAL A 16 -0.40 3.00 5.61
N ILE A 17 -0.56 4.20 6.14
CA ILE A 17 -0.13 5.44 5.52
C ILE A 17 1.11 5.92 6.27
N ARG A 18 2.26 5.91 5.59
CA ARG A 18 3.54 6.28 6.19
C ARG A 18 4.16 7.45 5.43
N PRO A 19 4.26 8.65 6.03
CA PRO A 19 5.17 9.67 5.56
C PRO A 19 6.60 9.15 5.76
N ASP A 20 7.36 9.01 4.67
CA ASP A 20 8.69 8.41 4.72
C ASP A 20 9.77 9.43 5.06
N ASP A 21 9.64 10.64 4.51
CA ASP A 21 10.56 11.75 4.72
C ASP A 21 9.75 13.05 4.70
N ILE A 22 9.68 13.71 5.86
CA ILE A 22 8.92 14.95 6.04
C ILE A 22 9.52 16.09 5.21
N ASP A 23 10.84 16.08 4.99
CA ASP A 23 11.53 17.13 4.24
C ASP A 23 11.44 16.91 2.72
N ARG A 24 11.24 15.66 2.28
CA ARG A 24 11.09 15.32 0.85
C ARG A 24 9.64 15.22 0.38
N ASN A 25 8.67 15.34 1.28
CA ASN A 25 7.25 15.13 0.99
C ASN A 25 6.98 13.76 0.33
N ASP A 26 7.55 12.69 0.88
CA ASP A 26 7.27 11.35 0.37
C ASP A 26 6.26 10.63 1.25
N VAL A 27 5.28 9.96 0.62
CA VAL A 27 4.32 9.11 1.33
C VAL A 27 4.23 7.73 0.68
N THR A 28 4.29 6.70 1.52
CA THR A 28 4.02 5.32 1.12
C THR A 28 2.70 4.83 1.70
N PHE A 29 1.82 4.36 0.83
CA PHE A 29 0.58 3.67 1.17
C PHE A 29 0.80 2.15 1.07
N THR A 30 0.91 1.49 2.20
CA THR A 30 1.10 0.02 2.25
C THR A 30 -0.24 -0.67 2.36
N ILE A 31 -0.57 -1.47 1.35
CA ILE A 31 -1.81 -2.23 1.23
C ILE A 31 -1.60 -3.58 1.90
N ILE A 32 -2.23 -3.75 3.07
CA ILE A 32 -2.22 -4.99 3.85
C ILE A 32 -3.41 -5.87 3.47
N ASP A 33 -4.56 -5.24 3.21
CA ASP A 33 -5.78 -5.93 2.78
C ASP A 33 -6.42 -5.14 1.61
N PRO A 34 -6.18 -5.57 0.35
CA PRO A 34 -6.69 -4.87 -0.82
C PRO A 34 -8.21 -4.96 -0.97
N LEU A 35 -8.89 -5.88 -0.27
CA LEU A 35 -10.34 -6.05 -0.39
C LEU A 35 -11.13 -5.00 0.39
N LYS A 36 -10.50 -4.33 1.37
CA LYS A 36 -11.19 -3.35 2.23
C LYS A 36 -11.44 -2.01 1.55
N ARG A 37 -10.37 -1.27 1.20
CA ARG A 37 -10.50 0.12 0.72
C ARG A 37 -9.69 0.45 -0.54
N TYR A 38 -8.86 -0.46 -1.05
CA TYR A 38 -7.87 -0.12 -2.09
C TYR A 38 -8.47 0.45 -3.39
N LEU A 39 -9.59 -0.07 -3.88
CA LEU A 39 -10.29 0.48 -5.08
C LEU A 39 -11.55 1.28 -4.70
N SER A 40 -11.56 1.87 -3.51
CA SER A 40 -12.67 2.72 -3.08
C SER A 40 -12.47 4.18 -3.49
N GLU A 41 -13.58 4.89 -3.71
CA GLU A 41 -13.56 6.34 -3.93
C GLU A 41 -12.87 7.08 -2.78
N GLY A 42 -13.09 6.64 -1.53
CA GLY A 42 -12.44 7.24 -0.37
C GLY A 42 -10.91 7.16 -0.42
N PHE A 43 -10.37 6.04 -0.91
CA PHE A 43 -8.92 5.91 -1.06
C PHE A 43 -8.37 6.73 -2.21
N ALA A 44 -9.09 6.78 -3.34
CA ALA A 44 -8.74 7.66 -4.45
C ALA A 44 -8.74 9.15 -4.01
N GLN A 45 -9.71 9.57 -3.18
CA GLN A 45 -9.73 10.91 -2.59
C GLN A 45 -8.52 11.15 -1.70
N VAL A 46 -8.19 10.24 -0.78
CA VAL A 46 -7.04 10.39 0.11
C VAL A 46 -5.72 10.46 -0.64
N ILE A 47 -5.46 9.55 -1.58
CA ILE A 47 -4.26 9.60 -2.41
C ILE A 47 -4.21 10.92 -3.19
N GLY A 48 -5.34 11.35 -3.75
CA GLY A 48 -5.45 12.63 -4.46
C GLY A 48 -5.11 13.82 -3.57
N MET A 49 -5.54 13.82 -2.30
CA MET A 49 -5.20 14.88 -1.34
C MET A 49 -3.69 14.96 -1.05
N PHE A 50 -3.01 13.83 -0.88
CA PHE A 50 -1.56 13.81 -0.69
C PHE A 50 -0.82 14.29 -1.95
N ALA A 51 -1.20 13.79 -3.13
CA ALA A 51 -0.62 14.23 -4.39
C ALA A 51 -0.84 15.73 -4.64
N GLN A 52 -2.04 16.25 -4.34
CA GLN A 52 -2.36 17.68 -4.46
C GLN A 52 -1.57 18.53 -3.46
N ALA A 53 -1.27 18.00 -2.28
CA ALA A 53 -0.41 18.63 -1.29
C ALA A 53 1.10 18.58 -1.66
N GLY A 54 1.44 18.05 -2.84
CA GLY A 54 2.80 18.02 -3.37
C GLY A 54 3.63 16.81 -2.93
N TYR A 55 2.99 15.77 -2.37
CA TYR A 55 3.72 14.57 -1.97
C TYR A 55 3.98 13.64 -3.16
N SER A 56 5.17 13.03 -3.20
CA SER A 56 5.44 11.86 -4.04
C SER A 56 4.68 10.67 -3.45
N VAL A 57 3.92 9.97 -4.28
CA VAL A 57 3.02 8.89 -3.84
C VAL A 57 3.57 7.55 -4.29
N ARG A 58 3.94 6.73 -3.31
CA ARG A 58 4.31 5.33 -3.50
C ARG A 58 3.21 4.44 -2.94
N VAL A 59 2.86 3.38 -3.66
CA VAL A 59 1.94 2.34 -3.21
C VAL A 59 2.71 1.04 -3.08
N GLN A 60 2.63 0.44 -1.90
CA GLN A 60 3.31 -0.81 -1.58
C GLN A 60 2.30 -1.93 -1.37
N PHE A 61 2.51 -3.07 -2.01
CA PHE A 61 1.70 -4.27 -1.84
C PHE A 61 2.49 -5.34 -1.11
N MET A 62 1.88 -5.92 -0.10
CA MET A 62 2.46 -7.06 0.62
C MET A 62 2.37 -8.31 -0.27
N GLY A 63 3.50 -9.01 -0.41
CA GLY A 63 3.54 -10.32 -1.04
C GLY A 63 3.07 -11.42 -0.09
N LEU A 64 3.23 -12.67 -0.52
CA LEU A 64 3.08 -13.81 0.39
C LEU A 64 4.15 -13.76 1.50
N PRO A 65 3.90 -14.37 2.67
CA PRO A 65 4.94 -14.53 3.69
C PRO A 65 6.24 -15.08 3.09
N GLY A 66 7.38 -14.47 3.42
CA GLY A 66 8.70 -14.81 2.85
C GLY A 66 9.05 -14.06 1.55
N GLN A 67 8.21 -13.11 1.11
CA GLN A 67 8.47 -12.26 -0.05
C GLN A 67 8.65 -10.80 0.35
N LEU A 68 9.55 -10.10 -0.35
CA LEU A 68 9.68 -8.65 -0.26
C LEU A 68 8.44 -7.97 -0.83
N PRO A 69 7.98 -6.85 -0.23
CA PRO A 69 6.84 -6.12 -0.74
C PRO A 69 7.16 -5.44 -2.08
N ALA A 70 6.16 -5.36 -2.95
CA ALA A 70 6.26 -4.67 -4.24
C ALA A 70 5.92 -3.19 -4.05
N THR A 71 6.82 -2.28 -4.43
CA THR A 71 6.59 -0.83 -4.33
C THR A 71 6.48 -0.22 -5.72
N LEU A 72 5.41 0.54 -5.95
CA LEU A 72 5.14 1.26 -7.19
C LEU A 72 5.13 2.76 -6.91
N ASP A 73 5.88 3.53 -7.70
CA ASP A 73 5.76 5.00 -7.71
C ASP A 73 4.65 5.41 -8.68
N LEU A 74 3.64 6.08 -8.16
CA LEU A 74 2.47 6.54 -8.92
C LEU A 74 2.45 8.06 -9.12
N THR A 75 3.48 8.77 -8.67
CA THR A 75 3.52 10.24 -8.63
C THR A 75 3.24 10.85 -10.00
N SER A 76 3.90 10.35 -11.05
CA SER A 76 3.73 10.88 -12.40
C SER A 76 2.36 10.58 -13.00
N GLN A 77 1.81 9.40 -12.72
CA GLN A 77 0.55 8.90 -13.24
C GLN A 77 -0.64 9.61 -12.58
N LEU A 78 -0.50 9.98 -11.31
CA LEU A 78 -1.51 10.71 -10.54
C LEU A 78 -1.58 12.21 -10.89
N LYS A 79 -0.51 12.79 -11.45
CA LYS A 79 -0.41 14.23 -11.70
C LYS A 79 -1.61 14.80 -12.46
N ASN A 80 -1.91 14.24 -13.63
CA ASN A 80 -3.01 14.72 -14.49
C ASN A 80 -4.40 14.53 -13.86
N PRO A 81 -4.81 13.33 -13.43
CA PRO A 81 -6.14 13.14 -12.86
C PRO A 81 -6.36 13.95 -11.58
N VAL A 82 -5.32 14.13 -10.74
CA VAL A 82 -5.42 14.98 -9.54
C VAL A 82 -5.58 16.46 -9.90
N GLN A 83 -4.77 16.98 -10.84
CA GLN A 83 -4.89 18.36 -11.31
C GLN A 83 -6.27 18.68 -11.90
N GLN A 84 -6.87 17.70 -12.60
CA GLN A 84 -8.20 17.82 -13.19
C GLN A 84 -9.34 17.49 -12.22
N ARG A 85 -9.03 17.14 -10.95
CA ARG A 85 -10.01 16.64 -9.96
C ARG A 85 -10.85 15.47 -10.50
N HIS A 86 -10.25 14.65 -11.35
CA HIS A 86 -10.89 13.55 -12.05
C HIS A 86 -10.75 12.27 -11.24
N LEU A 87 -11.71 12.03 -10.33
CA LEU A 87 -11.71 10.90 -9.41
C LEU A 87 -11.61 9.55 -10.12
N ASN A 88 -12.37 9.36 -11.20
CA ASN A 88 -12.32 8.14 -12.00
C ASN A 88 -10.92 7.91 -12.61
N GLY A 89 -10.22 8.98 -13.00
CA GLY A 89 -8.84 8.88 -13.46
C GLY A 89 -7.88 8.38 -12.37
N VAL A 90 -8.07 8.79 -11.12
CA VAL A 90 -7.29 8.28 -9.98
C VAL A 90 -7.59 6.79 -9.75
N LEU A 91 -8.87 6.40 -9.77
CA LEU A 91 -9.27 4.99 -9.66
C LEU A 91 -8.67 4.13 -10.78
N THR A 92 -8.63 4.63 -12.02
CA THR A 92 -7.97 3.95 -13.15
C THR A 92 -6.48 3.74 -12.90
N VAL A 93 -5.78 4.76 -12.36
CA VAL A 93 -4.35 4.61 -12.01
C VAL A 93 -4.15 3.52 -10.96
N LEU A 94 -5.01 3.47 -9.94
CA LEU A 94 -4.96 2.43 -8.89
C LEU A 94 -5.29 1.03 -9.45
N ALA A 95 -6.33 0.91 -10.27
CA ALA A 95 -6.67 -0.36 -10.91
C ALA A 95 -5.50 -0.88 -11.75
N ASN A 96 -4.91 -0.03 -12.60
CA ASN A 96 -3.76 -0.39 -13.42
C ASN A 96 -2.53 -0.78 -12.57
N ALA A 97 -2.30 -0.10 -11.45
CA ALA A 97 -1.22 -0.44 -10.53
C ALA A 97 -1.39 -1.84 -9.93
N ARG A 98 -2.63 -2.20 -9.52
CA ARG A 98 -2.95 -3.56 -9.05
C ARG A 98 -2.81 -4.60 -10.15
N ASP A 99 -3.34 -4.34 -11.34
CA ASP A 99 -3.32 -5.30 -12.45
C ASP A 99 -1.88 -5.60 -12.90
N GLY A 100 -1.01 -4.58 -12.84
CA GLY A 100 0.43 -4.73 -13.10
C GLY A 100 1.17 -5.66 -12.13
N LEU A 101 0.60 -5.96 -10.95
CA LEU A 101 1.23 -6.89 -9.99
C LEU A 101 1.27 -8.33 -10.51
N SER A 102 0.39 -8.70 -11.44
CA SER A 102 0.41 -10.03 -12.06
C SER A 102 1.71 -10.32 -12.79
N ALA A 103 2.37 -9.28 -13.31
CA ALA A 103 3.67 -9.37 -13.98
C ALA A 103 4.86 -9.13 -13.03
N PHE A 104 4.61 -8.89 -11.74
CA PHE A 104 5.67 -8.56 -10.79
C PHE A 104 6.44 -9.83 -10.37
N SER A 105 7.76 -9.79 -10.56
CA SER A 105 8.66 -10.85 -10.10
C SER A 105 8.92 -10.72 -8.60
N TRP A 106 8.08 -11.38 -7.79
CA TRP A 106 8.23 -11.42 -6.34
C TRP A 106 9.59 -12.02 -5.95
N ARG A 107 10.32 -11.30 -5.10
CA ARG A 107 11.63 -11.71 -4.59
C ARG A 107 11.47 -12.30 -3.20
N SER A 108 12.16 -13.41 -2.92
CA SER A 108 12.28 -13.90 -1.55
C SER A 108 12.97 -12.85 -0.68
N ASP A 109 12.51 -12.70 0.56
CA ASP A 109 13.15 -11.85 1.56
C ASP A 109 14.43 -12.45 2.15
N GLY A 110 14.74 -13.72 1.82
CA GLY A 110 15.90 -14.45 2.35
C GLY A 110 15.78 -14.77 3.85
N LEU A 111 14.61 -14.54 4.45
CA LEU A 111 14.34 -14.82 5.84
C LEU A 111 13.73 -16.21 5.96
N GLY A 112 14.44 -17.12 6.64
CA GLY A 112 13.82 -18.33 7.16
C GLY A 112 12.84 -17.97 8.28
N MET A 113 11.77 -18.76 8.45
CA MET A 113 10.88 -18.64 9.60
C MET A 113 11.69 -18.83 10.89
N ARG A 114 11.87 -17.76 11.68
CA ARG A 114 12.71 -17.76 12.90
C ARG A 114 11.91 -17.95 14.20
N SER A 115 10.70 -18.50 14.12
CA SER A 115 9.90 -18.76 15.32
C SER A 115 9.65 -20.25 15.49
N ASP A 116 10.43 -20.84 16.39
CA ASP A 116 10.42 -22.24 16.83
C ASP A 116 9.24 -22.53 17.77
N LEU A 117 8.39 -21.52 18.06
CA LEU A 117 7.28 -21.66 19.00
C LEU A 117 6.19 -22.61 18.52
N LEU A 118 6.13 -22.93 17.23
CA LEU A 118 5.24 -23.97 16.68
C LEU A 118 5.91 -25.35 16.55
N ALA A 119 7.23 -25.44 16.69
CA ALA A 119 7.95 -26.72 16.62
C ALA A 119 7.93 -27.49 17.96
N ARG A 120 7.72 -26.79 19.09
CA ARG A 120 7.70 -27.39 20.43
C ARG A 120 6.35 -27.99 20.86
N SER A 121 5.28 -27.74 20.12
CA SER A 121 3.93 -28.26 20.44
C SER A 121 3.69 -29.69 19.96
N ASN A 122 4.58 -30.26 19.13
CA ASN A 122 4.44 -31.60 18.57
C ASN A 122 5.37 -32.65 19.21
N SER A 123 5.97 -32.35 20.38
CA SER A 123 6.92 -33.26 21.05
C SER A 123 6.47 -33.75 22.41
N VAL A 124 5.17 -33.60 22.76
CA VAL A 124 4.60 -34.19 23.97
C VAL A 124 3.46 -35.12 23.56
N GLU A 125 3.83 -36.29 23.04
CA GLU A 125 3.05 -37.53 23.15
C GLU A 125 3.90 -38.66 22.56
N THR A 126 4.59 -39.39 23.43
CA THR A 126 4.89 -40.84 23.31
C THR A 126 5.35 -41.38 24.64
#